data_AF-A0A0A7R6M5-F1
#
_entry.id   AF-A0A0A7R6M5-F1
#
_cell.length_a   1.000
_cell.length_b   1.000
_cell.length_c   1.000
_cell.angle_alpha   90.00
_cell.angle_beta   90.00
_cell.angle_gamma   90.00
#
_symmetry.space_group_name_H-M   'P 1'
#
loop_
_entity.id
_entity.type
_entity.pdbx_description
1 polymer ?
#
loop_
_entity_poly.entity_id
_entity_poly.type
_entity_poly.pdbx_seq_one_letter_code
_entity_poly.pdbx_strand_id
1 'polypeptide(L)'
;MAALVTSQLATSGAVLGITDRFRRAGFQGVRPRSPADAALGMRTVGASAAPKQQSRKAHRGTRRCLSVVVRATGSGGMNLVFVGAEMAPWSKTGGLGDVLGGLPPAMAANGHRVMVISPRYDQYKDAWDTSVVSEIKVADEYERVRYFHCFKRGVDRVFVDHPCFLEKVRGKTKEKIYGPDAGTDYEDNQLRFSLLCQAALE
;
A
#
# COMPACT_ATOMS: atom_id res chain seq x y z
N MET A 1 8.66 -6.72 74.99
CA MET A 1 8.30 -5.48 74.25
C MET A 1 8.21 -5.86 72.77
N ALA A 2 7.08 -6.47 72.37
CA ALA A 2 5.98 -5.88 71.55
C ALA A 2 6.26 -6.07 70.04
N ALA A 3 5.69 -7.11 69.41
CA ALA A 3 4.37 -7.16 68.73
C ALA A 3 4.43 -6.55 67.32
N LEU A 4 4.40 -7.39 66.26
CA LEU A 4 3.23 -7.72 65.42
C LEU A 4 2.65 -6.51 64.66
N VAL A 5 2.50 -6.62 63.34
CA VAL A 5 1.21 -6.49 62.62
C VAL A 5 1.46 -6.54 61.10
N THR A 6 0.86 -7.55 60.48
CA THR A 6 0.53 -7.70 59.07
C THR A 6 -0.54 -6.70 58.64
N SER A 7 -0.45 -6.15 57.42
CA SER A 7 -1.59 -5.48 56.79
C SER A 7 -1.91 -6.16 55.46
N GLN A 8 -3.01 -6.92 55.48
CA GLN A 8 -3.84 -7.18 54.32
C GLN A 8 -4.84 -6.01 54.21
N LEU A 9 -5.07 -5.51 53.01
CA LEU A 9 -6.33 -4.87 52.67
C LEU A 9 -6.97 -5.62 51.50
N ALA A 10 -8.03 -6.34 51.83
CA ALA A 10 -9.10 -6.70 50.91
C ALA A 10 -10.25 -5.72 51.12
N THR A 11 -10.77 -5.12 50.05
CA THR A 11 -12.14 -4.57 49.91
C THR A 11 -12.34 -4.36 48.40
N SER A 12 -13.17 -5.17 47.74
CA SER A 12 -14.65 -5.11 47.67
C SER A 12 -15.13 -4.32 46.45
N GLY A 13 -15.71 -5.05 45.49
CA GLY A 13 -16.93 -4.66 44.77
C GLY A 13 -16.88 -3.47 43.82
N ALA A 14 -16.88 -3.75 42.52
CA ALA A 14 -17.94 -3.27 41.61
C ALA A 14 -17.72 -3.87 40.22
N VAL A 15 -18.65 -4.74 39.80
CA VAL A 15 -18.89 -5.01 38.39
C VAL A 15 -19.50 -3.75 37.79
N LEU A 16 -18.77 -3.07 36.90
CA LEU A 16 -19.37 -2.15 35.94
C LEU A 16 -18.77 -2.43 34.57
N GLY A 17 -19.59 -3.00 33.69
CA GLY A 17 -19.28 -3.05 32.26
C GLY A 17 -19.09 -1.64 31.74
N ILE A 18 -17.97 -1.41 31.06
CA ILE A 18 -17.74 -0.19 30.29
C ILE A 18 -17.64 -0.60 28.83
N THR A 19 -18.71 -0.25 28.15
CA THR A 19 -18.94 -0.25 26.72
C THR A 19 -17.80 0.36 25.92
N ASP A 20 -17.42 -0.35 24.86
CA ASP A 20 -17.03 0.12 23.53
C ASP A 20 -17.00 1.65 23.37
N ARG A 21 -15.82 2.26 23.49
CA ARG A 21 -15.62 3.68 23.15
C ARG A 21 -14.18 4.06 22.76
N PHE A 22 -13.49 3.21 22.01
CA PHE A 22 -12.28 3.62 21.27
C PHE A 22 -12.39 3.20 19.80
N ARG A 23 -13.39 3.79 19.14
CA ARG A 23 -13.51 3.81 17.68
C ARG A 23 -13.30 5.24 17.22
N ARG A 24 -12.33 5.41 16.31
CA ARG A 24 -12.02 6.58 15.46
C ARG A 24 -11.07 7.62 16.05
N ALA A 25 -9.80 7.48 15.69
CA ALA A 25 -9.01 8.62 15.20
C ALA A 25 -8.86 8.40 13.69
N GLY A 26 -9.52 9.25 12.89
CA GLY A 26 -9.38 9.23 11.44
C GLY A 26 -8.07 9.89 11.05
N PHE A 27 -7.25 9.20 10.25
CA PHE A 27 -6.08 9.79 9.60
C PHE A 27 -6.55 10.91 8.66
N GLN A 28 -6.28 12.15 9.09
CA GLN A 28 -6.70 13.38 8.43
C GLN A 28 -5.66 13.75 7.37
N GLY A 29 -5.72 13.10 6.20
CA GLY A 29 -4.76 13.35 5.12
C GLY A 29 -5.14 12.74 3.77
N VAL A 30 -5.99 11.72 3.77
CA VAL A 30 -6.52 11.13 2.53
C VAL A 30 -7.91 11.71 2.28
N ARG A 31 -8.16 12.26 1.09
CA ARG A 31 -9.49 12.80 0.72
C ARG A 31 -10.58 11.78 1.05
N PRO A 32 -11.65 12.15 1.78
CA PRO A 32 -12.85 11.32 1.84
C PRO A 32 -13.46 11.21 0.43
N ARG A 33 -13.83 9.99 0.01
CA ARG A 33 -14.42 9.74 -1.31
C ARG A 33 -15.75 10.47 -1.46
N SER A 34 -15.93 11.19 -2.57
CA SER A 34 -17.24 11.75 -2.94
C SER A 34 -18.16 10.64 -3.49
N PRO A 35 -19.49 10.74 -3.35
CA PRO A 35 -20.42 9.78 -3.95
C PRO A 35 -20.35 9.70 -5.49
N ALA A 36 -19.74 10.69 -6.15
CA ALA A 36 -19.68 10.76 -7.61
C ALA A 36 -18.67 9.78 -8.23
N ASP A 37 -17.69 9.28 -7.47
CA ASP A 37 -16.67 8.36 -7.97
C ASP A 37 -17.17 6.89 -8.08
N ALA A 38 -18.39 6.61 -7.61
CA ALA A 38 -18.99 5.27 -7.65
C ALA A 38 -19.69 4.94 -8.99
N ALA A 39 -19.87 5.92 -9.88
CA ALA A 39 -20.75 5.80 -11.05
C ALA A 39 -20.08 5.30 -12.35
N LEU A 40 -18.78 4.98 -12.34
CA LEU A 40 -18.07 4.38 -13.48
C LEU A 40 -18.06 2.84 -13.42
N GLY A 41 -19.25 2.25 -13.28
CA GLY A 41 -19.49 0.82 -13.50
C GLY A 41 -19.97 0.58 -14.92
N MET A 42 -19.19 -0.16 -15.72
CA MET A 42 -19.52 -0.49 -17.10
C MET A 42 -20.89 -1.15 -17.23
N ARG A 43 -21.76 -0.55 -18.05
CA ARG A 43 -23.04 -1.14 -18.50
C ARG A 43 -22.78 -2.13 -19.62
N THR A 44 -23.08 -3.40 -19.40
CA THR A 44 -23.22 -4.43 -20.43
C THR A 44 -24.57 -4.26 -21.13
N VAL A 45 -24.56 -4.12 -22.46
CA VAL A 45 -25.74 -4.32 -23.32
C VAL A 45 -25.41 -5.45 -24.29
N GLY A 46 -26.17 -6.54 -24.20
CA GLY A 46 -26.10 -7.67 -25.10
C GLY A 46 -26.90 -7.42 -26.37
N ALA A 47 -26.38 -7.91 -27.50
CA ALA A 47 -27.14 -8.17 -28.70
C ALA A 47 -26.60 -9.45 -29.37
N SER A 48 -27.53 -10.33 -29.71
CA SER A 48 -27.35 -11.69 -30.24
C SER A 48 -27.17 -11.68 -31.76
N ALA A 49 -26.28 -12.52 -32.31
CA ALA A 49 -26.33 -12.96 -33.71
C ALA A 49 -25.63 -14.32 -33.89
N ALA A 50 -26.30 -15.25 -34.58
CA ALA A 50 -25.94 -16.65 -34.83
C ALA A 50 -25.12 -16.83 -36.15
N PRO A 51 -24.52 -18.03 -36.42
CA PRO A 51 -23.17 -18.16 -37.00
C PRO A 51 -23.10 -18.53 -38.51
N LYS A 52 -21.93 -18.31 -39.13
CA LYS A 52 -21.50 -18.97 -40.38
C LYS A 52 -20.24 -19.81 -40.13
N GLN A 53 -20.30 -21.09 -40.56
CA GLN A 53 -19.24 -22.09 -40.49
C GLN A 53 -18.08 -21.77 -41.45
N GLN A 54 -16.84 -21.96 -41.01
CA GLN A 54 -15.81 -22.60 -41.86
C GLN A 54 -14.55 -23.05 -41.10
N SER A 55 -14.22 -24.31 -41.35
CA SER A 55 -12.87 -24.92 -41.41
C SER A 55 -12.06 -25.17 -40.13
N ARG A 56 -11.58 -26.42 -40.06
CA ARG A 56 -10.87 -27.09 -38.98
C ARG A 56 -9.39 -26.69 -38.93
N LYS A 57 -8.84 -26.47 -37.73
CA LYS A 57 -7.45 -26.83 -37.36
C LYS A 57 -7.36 -27.00 -35.84
N ALA A 58 -6.90 -28.17 -35.41
CA ALA A 58 -6.76 -28.55 -34.01
C ALA A 58 -5.47 -27.97 -33.41
N HIS A 59 -5.57 -27.23 -32.29
CA HIS A 59 -4.44 -27.10 -31.37
C HIS A 59 -4.87 -26.79 -29.93
N ARG A 60 -4.44 -27.70 -29.04
CA ARG A 60 -4.22 -27.61 -27.58
C ARG A 60 -5.20 -26.79 -26.73
N GLY A 61 -5.94 -27.54 -25.91
CA GLY A 61 -6.90 -27.05 -24.92
C GLY A 61 -6.38 -25.90 -24.06
N THR A 62 -6.95 -24.73 -24.29
CA THR A 62 -6.89 -23.60 -23.36
C THR A 62 -7.77 -23.95 -22.17
N ARG A 63 -7.17 -24.43 -21.07
CA ARG A 63 -7.86 -24.42 -19.77
C ARG A 63 -8.17 -22.96 -19.46
N ARG A 64 -9.41 -22.52 -19.67
CA ARG A 64 -9.89 -21.27 -19.08
C ARG A 64 -9.80 -21.46 -17.57
N CYS A 65 -8.79 -20.87 -16.95
CA CYS A 65 -8.79 -20.69 -15.52
C CYS A 65 -9.93 -19.70 -15.21
N LEU A 66 -11.11 -20.25 -14.97
CA LEU A 66 -12.19 -19.53 -14.32
C LEU A 66 -11.70 -19.25 -12.90
N SER A 67 -11.09 -18.09 -12.69
CA SER A 67 -10.83 -17.61 -11.33
C SER A 67 -12.19 -17.33 -10.70
N VAL A 68 -12.75 -18.32 -10.03
CA VAL A 68 -13.89 -18.13 -9.14
C VAL A 68 -13.41 -17.19 -8.04
N VAL A 69 -13.78 -15.92 -8.15
CA VAL A 69 -13.59 -14.96 -7.06
C VAL A 69 -14.63 -15.32 -6.01
N VAL A 70 -14.23 -16.19 -5.08
CA VAL A 70 -15.01 -16.46 -3.88
C VAL A 70 -15.05 -15.15 -3.09
N ARG A 71 -16.16 -14.42 -3.18
CA ARG A 71 -16.46 -13.38 -2.20
C ARG A 71 -16.75 -14.08 -0.89
N ALA A 72 -15.82 -14.02 0.04
CA ALA A 72 -16.07 -14.41 1.42
C ALA A 72 -17.20 -13.51 1.95
N THR A 73 -18.43 -14.04 1.93
CA THR A 73 -19.60 -13.41 2.51
C THR A 73 -19.44 -13.48 4.03
N GLY A 74 -18.93 -12.41 4.67
CA GLY A 74 -18.85 -12.42 6.14
C GLY A 74 -18.08 -11.30 6.85
N SER A 75 -17.10 -10.63 6.24
CA SER A 75 -16.43 -9.49 6.88
C SER A 75 -16.24 -8.34 5.90
N GLY A 76 -16.53 -7.12 6.34
CA GLY A 76 -16.26 -5.92 5.55
C GLY A 76 -14.78 -5.85 5.15
N GLY A 77 -14.47 -5.21 4.03
CA GLY A 77 -13.11 -5.15 3.51
C GLY A 77 -12.07 -4.67 4.54
N MET A 78 -10.96 -5.40 4.64
CA MET A 78 -9.80 -5.02 5.46
C MET A 78 -9.03 -3.81 4.91
N ASN A 79 -8.23 -3.19 5.77
CA ASN A 79 -7.20 -2.23 5.39
C ASN A 79 -5.89 -2.98 5.12
N LEU A 80 -5.35 -2.87 3.91
CA LEU A 80 -4.12 -3.51 3.48
C LEU A 80 -3.11 -2.44 3.09
N VAL A 81 -1.90 -2.51 3.66
CA VAL A 81 -0.79 -1.63 3.31
C VAL A 81 0.33 -2.51 2.78
N PHE A 82 0.70 -2.29 1.52
CA PHE A 82 1.85 -2.92 0.89
C PHE A 82 3.03 -1.96 0.95
N VAL A 83 4.20 -2.47 1.33
CA VAL A 83 5.44 -1.68 1.36
C VAL A 83 6.45 -2.38 0.45
N GLY A 84 7.09 -1.63 -0.45
CA GLY A 84 8.08 -2.20 -1.34
C GLY A 84 8.96 -1.17 -2.04
N ALA A 85 10.16 -1.60 -2.40
CA ALA A 85 11.14 -0.76 -3.09
C ALA A 85 10.79 -0.48 -4.56
N GLU A 86 9.87 -1.22 -5.17
CA GLU A 86 9.44 -1.05 -6.57
C GLU A 86 7.92 -0.90 -6.67
N MET A 87 7.45 -0.05 -7.58
CA MET A 87 6.03 0.08 -7.89
C MET A 87 5.83 0.48 -9.36
N ALA A 88 5.32 -0.43 -10.19
CA ALA A 88 5.00 -0.10 -11.58
C ALA A 88 3.80 0.88 -11.67
N PRO A 89 3.83 1.86 -12.61
CA PRO A 89 4.85 2.08 -13.65
C PRO A 89 5.99 3.05 -13.24
N TRP A 90 6.10 3.42 -11.97
CA TRP A 90 7.02 4.46 -11.51
C TRP A 90 8.45 3.98 -11.33
N SER A 91 8.62 2.88 -10.58
CA SER A 91 9.91 2.28 -10.26
C SER A 91 9.84 0.78 -10.47
N LYS A 92 10.67 0.26 -11.38
CA LYS A 92 10.64 -1.16 -11.74
C LYS A 92 12.00 -1.57 -12.31
N THR A 93 12.61 -2.58 -11.71
CA THR A 93 13.76 -3.28 -12.29
C THR A 93 13.38 -4.71 -12.70
N GLY A 94 12.42 -5.32 -12.00
CA GLY A 94 12.02 -6.71 -12.25
C GLY A 94 10.56 -7.01 -11.91
N GLY A 95 10.29 -8.25 -11.50
CA GLY A 95 8.94 -8.74 -11.22
C GLY A 95 8.30 -8.16 -9.96
N LEU A 96 9.08 -7.62 -9.02
CA LEU A 96 8.56 -7.02 -7.79
C LEU A 96 7.63 -5.84 -8.10
N GLY A 97 8.07 -4.93 -8.98
CA GLY A 97 7.25 -3.79 -9.42
C GLY A 97 5.95 -4.21 -10.11
N ASP A 98 5.94 -5.33 -10.85
CA ASP A 98 4.73 -5.86 -11.49
C ASP A 98 3.73 -6.42 -10.48
N VAL A 99 4.21 -7.12 -9.46
CA VAL A 99 3.35 -7.63 -8.38
C VAL A 99 2.68 -6.46 -7.67
N LEU A 100 3.43 -5.43 -7.28
CA LEU A 100 2.86 -4.25 -6.62
C LEU A 100 2.03 -3.36 -7.57
N GLY A 101 2.24 -3.45 -8.88
CA GLY A 101 1.39 -2.82 -9.89
C GLY A 101 0.04 -3.53 -10.09
N GLY A 102 0.02 -4.86 -9.97
CA GLY A 102 -1.12 -5.71 -10.33
C GLY A 102 -1.96 -6.25 -9.16
N LEU A 103 -1.32 -6.69 -8.07
CA LEU A 103 -1.98 -7.32 -6.93
C LEU A 103 -2.84 -6.32 -6.11
N PRO A 104 -2.34 -5.13 -5.74
CA PRO A 104 -3.13 -4.18 -4.95
C PRO A 104 -4.44 -3.75 -5.62
N PRO A 105 -4.49 -3.47 -6.94
CA PRO A 105 -5.76 -3.20 -7.63
C PRO A 105 -6.75 -4.38 -7.60
N ALA A 106 -6.26 -5.62 -7.68
CA ALA A 106 -7.12 -6.80 -7.58
C ALA A 106 -7.75 -6.93 -6.18
N MET A 107 -6.97 -6.65 -5.13
CA MET A 107 -7.47 -6.61 -3.75
C MET A 107 -8.48 -5.47 -3.53
N ALA A 108 -8.23 -4.30 -4.11
CA ALA A 108 -9.16 -3.18 -4.06
C ALA A 108 -10.50 -3.51 -4.76
N ALA A 109 -10.45 -4.23 -5.90
CA ALA A 109 -11.65 -4.70 -6.60
C ALA A 109 -12.47 -5.71 -5.77
N ASN A 110 -11.81 -6.47 -4.88
CA ASN A 110 -12.46 -7.37 -3.93
C ASN A 110 -13.12 -6.64 -2.75
N GLY A 111 -12.97 -5.32 -2.65
CA GLY A 111 -13.61 -4.48 -1.62
C GLY A 111 -12.71 -4.10 -0.44
N HIS A 112 -11.41 -4.42 -0.50
CA HIS A 112 -10.44 -4.00 0.51
C HIS A 112 -10.03 -2.54 0.32
N ARG A 113 -9.72 -1.83 1.40
CA ARG A 113 -9.03 -0.53 1.32
C ARG A 113 -7.54 -0.81 1.21
N VAL A 114 -6.93 -0.43 0.11
CA VAL A 114 -5.54 -0.81 -0.20
C VAL A 114 -4.68 0.41 -0.41
N MET A 115 -3.52 0.42 0.26
CA MET A 115 -2.45 1.38 0.09
C MET A 115 -1.16 0.68 -0.34
N VAL A 116 -0.35 1.34 -1.16
CA VAL A 116 1.01 0.90 -1.50
C VAL A 116 1.98 2.04 -1.22
N ILE A 117 3.03 1.76 -0.46
CA ILE A 117 4.08 2.71 -0.07
C ILE A 117 5.38 2.29 -0.75
N SER A 118 6.03 3.22 -1.43
CA SER A 118 7.32 3.01 -2.09
C SER A 118 8.18 4.28 -2.06
N PRO A 119 9.51 4.21 -2.20
CA PRO A 119 10.32 5.41 -2.31
C PRO A 119 10.02 6.22 -3.58
N ARG A 120 10.19 7.54 -3.48
CA ARG A 120 10.14 8.46 -4.60
C ARG A 120 11.53 8.61 -5.21
N TYR A 121 11.81 7.83 -6.24
CA TYR A 121 13.11 7.88 -6.91
C TYR A 121 13.23 8.98 -7.97
N ASP A 122 12.10 9.38 -8.57
CA ASP A 122 12.04 10.46 -9.57
C ASP A 122 10.84 11.38 -9.31
N GLN A 123 10.80 12.51 -9.99
CA GLN A 123 9.72 13.49 -9.91
C GLN A 123 8.53 13.03 -10.77
N TYR A 124 7.70 12.17 -10.18
CA TYR A 124 6.50 11.65 -10.83
C TYR A 124 5.45 12.75 -11.09
N LYS A 125 5.07 12.93 -12.36
CA LYS A 125 4.12 13.97 -12.80
C LYS A 125 2.71 13.82 -12.23
N ASP A 126 2.35 12.59 -11.85
CA ASP A 126 1.01 12.18 -11.45
C ASP A 126 0.89 12.00 -9.93
N ALA A 127 1.97 12.25 -9.18
CA ALA A 127 1.97 12.27 -7.73
C ALA A 127 1.99 13.73 -7.24
N TRP A 128 1.09 14.07 -6.32
CA TRP A 128 1.03 15.40 -5.72
C TRP A 128 1.55 15.36 -4.28
N ASP A 129 2.10 16.48 -3.82
CA ASP A 129 2.58 16.63 -2.44
C ASP A 129 1.38 16.69 -1.48
N THR A 130 1.40 15.89 -0.41
CA THR A 130 0.36 15.94 0.63
C THR A 130 0.61 17.04 1.66
N SER A 131 1.76 17.72 1.60
CA SER A 131 2.24 18.68 2.60
C SER A 131 2.45 18.09 4.00
N VAL A 132 2.41 16.76 4.12
CA VAL A 132 2.74 16.04 5.36
C VAL A 132 4.24 15.82 5.41
N VAL A 133 4.82 16.21 6.54
CA VAL A 133 6.25 16.03 6.84
C VAL A 133 6.36 15.24 8.13
N SER A 134 7.17 14.18 8.11
CA SER A 134 7.49 13.39 9.31
C SER A 134 8.98 13.43 9.57
N GLU A 135 9.35 13.47 10.84
CA GLU A 135 10.74 13.38 11.30
C GLU A 135 11.00 11.96 11.78
N ILE A 136 11.93 11.28 11.13
CA ILE A 136 12.22 9.86 11.36
C ILE A 136 13.63 9.73 11.89
N LYS A 137 13.80 9.01 12.99
CA LYS A 137 15.11 8.74 13.55
C LYS A 137 15.77 7.55 12.86
N VAL A 138 16.77 7.80 12.02
CA VAL A 138 17.55 6.74 11.37
C VAL A 138 18.97 6.77 11.91
N ALA A 139 19.36 5.69 12.60
CA ALA A 139 20.57 5.64 13.41
C ALA A 139 20.57 6.77 14.47
N ASP A 140 21.54 7.69 14.39
CA ASP A 140 21.71 8.79 15.34
C ASP A 140 21.20 10.14 14.81
N GLU A 141 20.70 10.17 13.58
CA GLU A 141 20.23 11.39 12.91
C GLU A 141 18.71 11.38 12.70
N TYR A 142 18.12 12.57 12.65
CA TYR A 142 16.71 12.77 12.33
C TYR A 142 16.58 13.23 10.89
N GLU A 143 15.87 12.44 10.10
CA GLU A 143 15.65 12.68 8.68
C GLU A 143 14.23 13.15 8.43
N ARG A 144 14.08 14.21 7.63
CA ARG A 144 12.77 14.78 7.30
C ARG A 144 12.26 14.19 6.00
N VAL A 145 11.20 13.40 6.08
CA VAL A 145 10.54 12.81 4.90
C VAL A 145 9.27 13.56 4.56
N ARG A 146 8.95 13.61 3.26
CA ARG A 146 7.66 14.09 2.76
C ARG A 146 6.90 12.96 2.10
N TYR A 147 5.59 13.11 2.03
CA TYR A 147 4.73 12.12 1.39
C TYR A 147 4.08 12.69 0.14
N PHE A 148 4.21 11.97 -0.96
CA PHE A 148 3.49 12.25 -2.19
C PHE A 148 2.40 11.22 -2.38
N HIS A 149 1.24 11.61 -2.89
CA HIS A 149 0.10 10.72 -3.07
C HIS A 149 -0.34 10.67 -4.53
N CYS A 150 -0.82 9.50 -4.93
CA CYS A 150 -1.46 9.26 -6.21
C CYS A 150 -2.57 8.22 -6.04
N PHE A 151 -3.79 8.55 -6.47
CA PHE A 151 -4.91 7.62 -6.42
C PHE A 151 -5.23 7.07 -7.81
N LYS A 152 -5.05 5.76 -8.01
CA LYS A 152 -5.34 5.09 -9.30
C LYS A 152 -5.91 3.69 -9.10
N ARG A 153 -6.87 3.28 -9.93
CA ARG A 153 -7.46 1.93 -9.92
C ARG A 153 -7.94 1.47 -8.53
N GLY A 154 -8.51 2.38 -7.73
CA GLY A 154 -9.03 2.07 -6.40
C GLY A 154 -7.97 1.94 -5.28
N VAL A 155 -6.70 2.19 -5.58
CA VAL A 155 -5.56 2.01 -4.66
C VAL A 155 -4.91 3.36 -4.37
N ASP A 156 -4.68 3.62 -3.09
CA ASP A 156 -3.87 4.74 -2.60
C ASP A 156 -2.40 4.41 -2.79
N ARG A 157 -1.67 5.20 -3.57
CA ARG A 157 -0.22 5.03 -3.73
C ARG A 157 0.48 6.20 -3.10
N VAL A 158 1.35 5.90 -2.14
CA VAL A 158 2.11 6.87 -1.38
C VAL A 158 3.58 6.70 -1.73
N PHE A 159 4.25 7.83 -2.01
CA PHE A 159 5.67 7.86 -2.28
C PHE A 159 6.40 8.61 -1.19
N VAL A 160 7.40 7.96 -0.59
CA VAL A 160 8.27 8.56 0.43
C VAL A 160 9.35 9.38 -0.27
N ASP A 161 9.31 10.69 -0.09
CA ASP A 161 10.24 11.65 -0.68
C ASP A 161 11.36 11.97 0.31
N HIS A 162 12.59 11.66 -0.12
CA HIS A 162 13.81 11.98 0.61
C HIS A 162 14.98 12.15 -0.38
N PRO A 163 15.95 13.05 -0.11
CA PRO A 163 17.13 13.21 -0.95
C PRO A 163 17.95 11.92 -1.17
N CYS A 164 17.88 10.94 -0.26
CA CYS A 164 18.56 9.65 -0.42
C CYS A 164 17.94 8.74 -1.50
N PHE A 165 16.69 9.00 -1.90
CA PHE A 165 16.01 8.24 -2.96
C PHE A 165 16.05 8.96 -4.30
N LEU A 166 15.90 10.29 -4.25
CA LEU A 166 15.90 11.16 -5.42
C LEU A 166 17.27 11.14 -6.10
N GLU A 167 17.30 10.76 -7.36
CA GLU A 167 18.54 10.81 -8.10
C GLU A 167 18.92 12.25 -8.45
N LYS A 168 20.23 12.54 -8.37
CA LYS A 168 20.79 13.88 -8.65
C LYS A 168 20.59 14.33 -10.10
N VAL A 169 20.34 13.38 -11.02
CA VAL A 169 20.13 13.65 -12.45
C VAL A 169 18.79 13.08 -12.90
N ARG A 170 17.89 13.96 -13.35
CA ARG A 170 16.54 13.61 -13.84
C ARG A 170 16.61 12.56 -14.97
N GLY A 171 15.78 11.52 -14.88
CA GLY A 171 15.56 10.56 -15.96
C GLY A 171 16.59 9.41 -16.06
N LYS A 172 17.58 9.33 -15.18
CA LYS A 172 18.55 8.20 -15.13
C LYS A 172 18.13 7.05 -14.20
N THR A 173 17.04 7.24 -13.46
CA THR A 173 16.69 6.40 -12.30
C THR A 173 15.98 5.12 -12.61
N LYS A 174 15.45 4.98 -13.82
CA LYS A 174 14.55 3.87 -14.15
C LYS A 174 15.21 2.49 -14.02
N GLU A 175 16.54 2.42 -13.94
CA GLU A 175 17.27 1.14 -13.86
C GLU A 175 18.15 1.00 -12.60
N LYS A 176 18.52 2.09 -11.93
CA LYS A 176 19.55 2.11 -10.86
C LYS A 176 18.99 2.33 -9.45
N ILE A 177 17.96 1.56 -9.10
CA ILE A 177 17.27 1.66 -7.80
C ILE A 177 18.19 1.22 -6.65
N TYR A 178 18.83 0.07 -6.82
CA TYR A 178 19.60 -0.61 -5.77
C TYR A 178 21.09 -0.28 -5.82
N GLY A 179 21.59 0.22 -6.95
CA GLY A 179 23.01 0.49 -7.10
C GLY A 179 23.36 1.12 -8.44
N PRO A 180 24.62 1.57 -8.60
CA PRO A 180 25.07 2.21 -9.82
C PRO A 180 25.11 1.23 -10.99
N ASP A 181 25.49 -0.03 -10.78
CA ASP A 181 25.61 -1.03 -11.84
C ASP A 181 25.01 -2.36 -11.37
N ALA A 182 24.62 -3.22 -12.32
CA ALA A 182 24.07 -4.52 -11.98
C ALA A 182 25.09 -5.35 -11.17
N GLY A 183 24.70 -5.76 -9.96
CA GLY A 183 25.55 -6.54 -9.05
C GLY A 183 26.42 -5.70 -8.11
N THR A 184 26.36 -4.37 -8.19
CA THR A 184 26.99 -3.46 -7.21
C THR A 184 25.92 -2.64 -6.52
N ASP A 185 25.81 -2.74 -5.20
CA ASP A 185 24.82 -2.02 -4.39
C ASP A 185 25.35 -0.66 -3.93
N TYR A 186 24.46 0.29 -3.62
CA TYR A 186 24.86 1.50 -2.90
C TYR A 186 25.21 1.18 -1.45
N GLU A 187 26.26 1.80 -0.92
CA GLU A 187 26.70 1.64 0.48
C GLU A 187 25.64 2.09 1.49
N ASP A 188 24.80 3.07 1.11
CA ASP A 188 23.75 3.65 1.95
C ASP A 188 22.41 2.90 1.86
N ASN A 189 22.33 1.77 1.14
CA ASN A 189 21.08 1.01 0.98
C ASN A 189 20.43 0.60 2.31
N GLN A 190 21.24 0.23 3.30
CA GLN A 190 20.72 -0.12 4.63
C GLN A 190 19.96 1.05 5.27
N LEU A 191 20.53 2.25 5.17
CA LEU A 191 19.93 3.48 5.68
C LEU A 191 18.68 3.85 4.88
N ARG A 192 18.75 3.79 3.54
CA ARG A 192 17.63 4.06 2.62
C ARG A 192 16.42 3.19 2.93
N PHE A 193 16.61 1.87 3.07
CA PHE A 193 15.48 0.98 3.32
C PHE A 193 15.03 0.96 4.79
N SER A 194 15.91 1.28 5.74
CA SER A 194 15.50 1.56 7.12
C SER A 194 14.57 2.78 7.19
N LEU A 195 14.94 3.87 6.50
CA LEU A 195 14.11 5.06 6.39
C LEU A 195 12.75 4.75 5.75
N LEU A 196 12.71 3.96 4.67
CA LEU A 196 11.46 3.53 4.03
C LEU A 196 10.54 2.78 5.01
N CYS A 197 11.09 1.81 5.74
CA CYS A 197 10.32 0.99 6.67
C CYS A 197 9.74 1.82 7.80
N GLN A 198 10.52 2.74 8.38
CA GLN A 198 10.02 3.62 9.42
C GLN A 198 9.00 4.63 8.87
N ALA A 199 9.25 5.20 7.69
CA ALA A 199 8.33 6.13 7.04
C ALA A 199 6.99 5.50 6.68
N ALA A 200 6.98 4.19 6.46
CA ALA A 200 5.76 3.45 6.16
C ALA A 200 4.89 3.16 7.41
N LEU A 201 5.42 3.36 8.62
CA LEU A 201 4.69 3.17 9.87
C LEU A 201 3.99 4.44 10.37
N GLU A 202 4.45 5.61 9.94
CA GLU A 202 3.83 6.92 10.20
C GLU A 202 2.54 7.13 9.38
#